data_AF-A0A0C3CLV2-F1
#
_entry.id   AF-A0A0C3CLV2-F1
#
_cell.length_a   1.000
_cell.length_b   1.000
_cell.length_c   1.000
_cell.angle_alpha   90.00
_cell.angle_beta   90.00
_cell.angle_gamma   90.00
#
_symmetry.space_group_name_H-M   'P 1'
#
loop_
_entity.id
_entity.type
_entity.pdbx_description
1 polymer ?
#
loop_
_entity_poly.entity_id
_entity_poly.type
_entity_poly.pdbx_seq_one_letter_code
_entity_poly.pdbx_strand_id
1 'polypeptide(L)'
;MTEGSKPPSLSSPPTVKKPRKRFVGSKSATPSKPGVSSTFANQIPQDILSDALLNEAIKQLPSNYSFEIHKTIHHVRKNNAKMVALQMPEGLQMFACTIADIIERFTSALTVIMGDVTYGACCIDDYTAVALGCDMLVHYGHSCLVPMDQTTIKTLYIFVEIAIDSRHLAQTVRLNFPSDRQQFHESLLDSEETDSQIPTGQIIARTRHLRIEGPSVDANRLTNDNMASTSGSSSHEPTRLALVSTIQFVAALQRLKEDLTGETIDSIQPVGLLQDAPPNSTGNDVSNSSQAALWSGRYEATIPRSKPLSPGEILGCTAPRLGEVDALVYLGDGRFHLESIMIANPHVPAFRYDPYSKKLTRERYDHGEMRMVRDQAVQDARKSIEAFSRDSSVDVNNLLDTTEPPLWGVILGTLGRQGSFKQLQAITNQLSTSRTPIPYVPILLSELSPAKLALFNPHISAFVQTSCPRLSIDWGYAFDRPLLSPYETAVAVGKAIGWMDEKKAGKERVEGGVYPMDFYEAGSPWAISRNKATF
;
A
#
# COMPACT_ATOMS: atom_id res chain seq x y z
N MET A 1 66.29 -29.13 39.90
CA MET A 1 66.39 -29.19 38.43
C MET A 1 64.99 -29.50 37.93
N THR A 2 64.21 -28.46 37.56
CA THR A 2 63.91 -28.08 36.15
C THR A 2 63.11 -29.19 35.46
N GLU A 3 61.90 -29.07 34.90
CA GLU A 3 60.96 -28.04 34.42
C GLU A 3 59.60 -28.80 34.35
N GLY A 4 58.38 -28.24 34.41
CA GLY A 4 57.90 -26.98 33.83
C GLY A 4 57.15 -27.18 32.50
N SER A 5 56.20 -28.13 32.39
CA SER A 5 55.34 -28.28 31.19
C SER A 5 53.92 -27.74 31.43
N LYS A 6 53.60 -26.63 30.77
CA LYS A 6 52.26 -26.00 30.72
C LYS A 6 51.32 -26.77 29.77
N PRO A 7 50.01 -26.85 30.07
CA PRO A 7 49.00 -27.26 29.10
C PRO A 7 48.62 -26.10 28.14
N PRO A 8 48.12 -26.42 26.93
CA PRO A 8 47.88 -25.44 25.88
C PRO A 8 46.65 -24.56 26.17
N SER A 9 46.75 -23.31 25.74
CA SER A 9 45.78 -22.23 25.86
C SER A 9 44.49 -22.49 25.07
N LEU A 10 43.34 -22.28 25.72
CA LEU A 10 42.01 -22.16 25.11
C LEU A 10 41.96 -21.01 24.10
N SER A 11 41.65 -21.32 22.84
CA SER A 11 41.34 -20.35 21.80
C SER A 11 39.95 -19.76 22.00
N SER A 12 39.85 -18.43 21.90
CA SER A 12 38.63 -17.64 21.96
C SER A 12 37.64 -17.96 20.80
N PRO A 13 36.32 -17.79 21.03
CA PRO A 13 35.31 -18.04 20.00
C PRO A 13 35.35 -16.97 18.89
N PRO A 14 34.94 -17.30 17.65
CA PRO A 14 35.03 -16.38 16.52
C PRO A 14 34.07 -15.21 16.71
N THR A 15 34.60 -14.01 16.52
CA THR A 15 33.86 -12.74 16.57
C THR A 15 32.81 -12.68 15.47
N VAL A 16 31.55 -12.53 15.88
CA VAL A 16 30.38 -12.34 15.01
C VAL A 16 30.60 -11.11 14.12
N LYS A 17 30.70 -11.32 12.80
CA LYS A 17 30.77 -10.23 11.82
C LYS A 17 29.46 -9.45 11.83
N LYS A 18 29.55 -8.14 12.13
CA LYS A 18 28.42 -7.18 12.04
C LYS A 18 27.77 -7.22 10.64
N PRO A 19 26.43 -7.08 10.54
CA PRO A 19 25.74 -7.08 9.25
C PRO A 19 26.15 -5.84 8.42
N ARG A 20 26.42 -6.06 7.13
CA ARG A 20 26.83 -5.00 6.18
C ARG A 20 25.65 -4.04 5.98
N LYS A 21 25.88 -2.75 6.25
CA LYS A 21 24.92 -1.66 5.97
C LYS A 21 24.63 -1.61 4.46
N ARG A 22 23.35 -1.62 4.10
CA ARG A 22 22.82 -1.41 2.75
C ARG A 22 23.17 0.03 2.32
N PHE A 23 23.93 0.16 1.25
CA PHE A 23 24.42 1.45 0.75
C PHE A 23 23.26 2.26 0.17
N VAL A 24 23.01 3.44 0.77
CA VAL A 24 22.12 4.47 0.25
C VAL A 24 23.04 5.58 -0.25
N GLY A 25 22.94 5.92 -1.54
CA GLY A 25 23.83 6.88 -2.18
C GLY A 25 23.81 8.23 -1.48
N SER A 26 24.97 8.66 -0.96
CA SER A 26 25.22 10.02 -0.52
C SER A 26 26.06 10.75 -1.57
N LYS A 27 25.57 11.91 -2.02
CA LYS A 27 26.28 12.83 -2.91
C LYS A 27 27.46 13.45 -2.17
N SER A 28 28.68 12.96 -2.43
CA SER A 28 29.94 13.73 -2.45
C SER A 28 31.13 12.76 -2.53
N ALA A 29 31.81 12.69 -3.67
CA ALA A 29 33.15 12.12 -3.76
C ALA A 29 33.95 12.83 -4.85
N THR A 30 35.10 13.36 -4.44
CA THR A 30 36.16 13.96 -5.28
C THR A 30 36.75 12.92 -6.24
N PRO A 31 37.29 13.34 -7.41
CA PRO A 31 37.64 12.43 -8.48
C PRO A 31 38.94 11.65 -8.15
N SER A 32 38.86 10.32 -8.19
CA SER A 32 40.03 9.44 -8.12
C SER A 32 40.50 9.06 -9.53
N LYS A 33 41.82 8.82 -9.63
CA LYS A 33 42.67 8.68 -10.84
C LYS A 33 42.11 7.75 -11.93
N PRO A 34 42.45 7.99 -13.22
CA PRO A 34 41.91 7.24 -14.34
C PRO A 34 42.56 5.85 -14.41
N GLY A 35 41.73 4.81 -14.55
CA GLY A 35 42.20 3.49 -14.99
C GLY A 35 42.03 2.34 -14.01
N VAL A 36 40.86 2.17 -13.37
CA VAL A 36 40.32 0.84 -13.02
C VAL A 36 38.78 0.95 -13.06
N SER A 37 38.15 0.37 -14.08
CA SER A 37 36.69 0.30 -14.20
C SER A 37 36.12 -0.66 -13.15
N SER A 38 35.26 -0.16 -12.26
CA SER A 38 34.50 -0.95 -11.29
C SER A 38 32.99 -0.74 -11.48
N THR A 39 32.45 -1.04 -12.67
CA THR A 39 30.99 -0.91 -12.91
C THR A 39 30.39 -1.83 -14.00
N PHE A 40 31.01 -2.96 -14.36
CA PHE A 40 30.48 -3.81 -15.45
C PHE A 40 29.43 -4.88 -15.04
N ALA A 41 29.18 -5.16 -13.76
CA ALA A 41 28.46 -6.38 -13.35
C ALA A 41 26.92 -6.38 -13.51
N ASN A 42 26.31 -5.21 -13.79
CA ASN A 42 24.84 -5.02 -13.82
C ASN A 42 24.30 -4.39 -15.11
N GLN A 43 25.12 -4.19 -16.14
CA GLN A 43 24.63 -3.68 -17.42
C GLN A 43 24.14 -4.83 -18.29
N ILE A 44 22.98 -4.64 -18.91
CA ILE A 44 22.44 -5.56 -19.90
C ILE A 44 23.42 -5.57 -21.10
N PRO A 45 23.91 -6.74 -21.52
CA PRO A 45 24.82 -6.87 -22.65
C PRO A 45 24.25 -6.25 -23.94
N GLN A 46 25.14 -5.64 -24.74
CA GLN A 46 24.73 -4.93 -25.95
C GLN A 46 24.11 -5.85 -26.99
N ASP A 47 24.55 -7.11 -27.07
CA ASP A 47 23.97 -8.13 -27.96
C ASP A 47 22.49 -8.37 -27.68
N ILE A 48 22.04 -8.26 -26.42
CA ILE A 48 20.63 -8.37 -26.05
C ILE A 48 19.90 -7.07 -26.42
N LEU A 49 20.48 -5.91 -26.14
CA LEU A 49 19.85 -4.61 -26.42
C LEU A 49 19.68 -4.34 -27.92
N SER A 50 20.65 -4.75 -28.74
CA SER A 50 20.64 -4.55 -30.19
C SER A 50 20.06 -5.73 -30.98
N ASP A 51 19.54 -6.76 -30.34
CA ASP A 51 18.88 -7.88 -31.02
C ASP A 51 17.59 -7.39 -31.70
N ALA A 52 17.63 -7.30 -33.03
CA ALA A 52 16.51 -6.81 -33.83
C ALA A 52 15.26 -7.70 -33.69
N LEU A 53 15.42 -9.02 -33.62
CA LEU A 53 14.28 -9.95 -33.51
C LEU A 53 13.64 -9.84 -32.12
N LEU A 54 14.46 -9.72 -31.07
CA LEU A 54 13.95 -9.53 -29.71
C LEU A 54 13.18 -8.20 -29.60
N ASN A 55 13.74 -7.12 -30.17
CA ASN A 55 13.10 -5.81 -30.18
C ASN A 55 11.77 -5.82 -30.94
N GLU A 56 11.67 -6.51 -32.08
CA GLU A 56 10.38 -6.68 -32.78
C GLU A 56 9.37 -7.50 -31.97
N ALA A 57 9.81 -8.54 -31.26
CA ALA A 57 8.91 -9.32 -30.42
C ALA A 57 8.39 -8.50 -29.22
N ILE A 58 9.24 -7.68 -28.60
CA ILE A 58 8.87 -6.79 -27.49
C ILE A 58 7.80 -5.76 -27.92
N LYS A 59 7.80 -5.30 -29.17
CA LYS A 59 6.79 -4.34 -29.68
C LYS A 59 5.36 -4.87 -29.66
N GLN A 60 5.15 -6.17 -29.47
CA GLN A 60 3.82 -6.75 -29.29
C GLN A 60 3.23 -6.44 -27.90
N LEU A 61 4.09 -6.08 -26.93
CA LEU A 61 3.67 -5.60 -25.61
C LEU A 61 3.33 -4.10 -25.67
N PRO A 62 2.40 -3.62 -24.83
CA PRO A 62 2.01 -2.22 -24.84
C PRO A 62 3.20 -1.31 -24.48
N SER A 63 3.48 -0.34 -25.34
CA SER A 63 4.68 0.51 -25.23
C SER A 63 4.70 1.44 -24.01
N ASN A 64 3.53 1.66 -23.40
CA ASN A 64 3.42 2.45 -22.17
C ASN A 64 3.70 1.63 -20.91
N TYR A 65 3.91 0.31 -21.00
CA TYR A 65 4.29 -0.54 -19.87
C TYR A 65 5.73 -1.02 -20.02
N SER A 66 6.54 -0.80 -18.98
CA SER A 66 7.93 -1.24 -18.96
C SER A 66 8.08 -2.63 -18.35
N PHE A 67 7.93 -3.69 -19.17
CA PHE A 67 8.14 -5.07 -18.73
C PHE A 67 9.62 -5.47 -18.57
N GLU A 68 10.56 -4.56 -18.87
CA GLU A 68 12.02 -4.79 -18.76
C GLU A 68 12.46 -6.15 -19.36
N ILE A 69 11.94 -6.52 -20.53
CA ILE A 69 12.16 -7.86 -21.14
C ILE A 69 13.65 -8.13 -21.38
N HIS A 70 14.43 -7.15 -21.85
CA HIS A 70 15.88 -7.33 -22.02
C HIS A 70 16.58 -7.73 -20.72
N LYS A 71 16.15 -7.17 -19.58
CA LYS A 71 16.67 -7.54 -18.25
C LYS A 71 16.28 -8.97 -17.91
N THR A 72 15.03 -9.35 -18.17
CA THR A 72 14.57 -10.72 -17.95
C THR A 72 15.41 -11.72 -18.75
N ILE A 73 15.58 -11.50 -20.06
CA ILE A 73 16.42 -12.35 -20.93
C ILE A 73 17.87 -12.40 -20.42
N HIS A 74 18.44 -11.25 -20.05
CA HIS A 74 19.79 -11.20 -19.49
C HIS A 74 19.93 -12.06 -18.23
N HIS A 75 19.00 -11.94 -17.29
CA HIS A 75 19.05 -12.69 -16.03
C HIS A 75 18.80 -14.19 -16.22
N VAL A 76 17.91 -14.59 -17.13
CA VAL A 76 17.70 -15.99 -17.49
C VAL A 76 18.99 -16.60 -18.07
N ARG A 77 19.63 -15.91 -19.04
CA ARG A 77 20.91 -16.35 -19.62
C ARG A 77 22.04 -16.35 -18.61
N LYS A 78 22.20 -15.28 -17.82
CA LYS A 78 23.27 -15.13 -16.81
C LYS A 78 23.22 -16.21 -15.73
N ASN A 79 22.01 -16.60 -15.33
CA ASN A 79 21.82 -17.64 -14.32
C ASN A 79 21.77 -19.06 -14.90
N ASN A 80 21.84 -19.21 -16.23
CA ASN A 80 21.61 -20.48 -16.94
C ASN A 80 20.30 -21.16 -16.52
N ALA A 81 19.26 -20.37 -16.24
CA ALA A 81 17.95 -20.87 -15.80
C ALA A 81 17.34 -21.77 -16.87
N LYS A 82 16.73 -22.87 -16.45
CA LYS A 82 16.10 -23.89 -17.30
C LYS A 82 14.59 -23.87 -17.24
N MET A 83 14.02 -23.42 -16.13
CA MET A 83 12.58 -23.32 -15.97
C MET A 83 12.23 -22.07 -15.16
N VAL A 84 11.53 -21.14 -15.80
CA VAL A 84 11.26 -19.81 -15.27
C VAL A 84 9.79 -19.66 -14.92
N ALA A 85 9.49 -19.49 -13.65
CA ALA A 85 8.15 -19.13 -13.19
C ALA A 85 7.86 -17.66 -13.49
N LEU A 86 6.67 -17.37 -14.02
CA LEU A 86 6.15 -16.03 -14.25
C LEU A 86 4.97 -15.79 -13.31
N GLN A 87 5.15 -14.89 -12.34
CA GLN A 87 4.08 -14.50 -11.42
C GLN A 87 3.67 -13.05 -11.69
N MET A 88 2.37 -12.84 -11.90
CA MET A 88 1.82 -11.55 -12.29
C MET A 88 0.51 -11.28 -11.54
N PRO A 89 0.22 -10.02 -11.15
CA PRO A 89 -1.12 -9.63 -10.73
C PRO A 89 -2.10 -9.78 -11.90
N GLU A 90 -3.39 -9.91 -11.58
CA GLU A 90 -4.49 -10.14 -12.53
C GLU A 90 -4.45 -9.21 -13.74
N GLY A 91 -4.28 -7.89 -13.51
CA GLY A 91 -4.23 -6.89 -14.59
C GLY A 91 -3.06 -7.02 -15.56
N LEU A 92 -2.04 -7.84 -15.25
CA LEU A 92 -0.91 -8.11 -16.14
C LEU A 92 -0.93 -9.53 -16.72
N GLN A 93 -1.81 -10.43 -16.26
CA GLN A 93 -1.86 -11.82 -16.74
C GLN A 93 -2.18 -11.93 -18.22
N MET A 94 -2.90 -10.95 -18.79
CA MET A 94 -3.16 -10.88 -20.24
C MET A 94 -1.89 -10.84 -21.10
N PHE A 95 -0.75 -10.44 -20.54
CA PHE A 95 0.55 -10.41 -21.22
C PHE A 95 1.42 -11.65 -20.96
N ALA A 96 0.98 -12.56 -20.09
CA ALA A 96 1.79 -13.67 -19.62
C ALA A 96 2.23 -14.61 -20.75
N CYS A 97 1.32 -15.00 -21.64
CA CYS A 97 1.65 -15.87 -22.78
C CYS A 97 2.63 -15.21 -23.74
N THR A 98 2.43 -13.94 -24.08
CA THR A 98 3.35 -13.20 -24.96
C THR A 98 4.75 -13.11 -24.34
N ILE A 99 4.85 -12.86 -23.03
CA ILE A 99 6.13 -12.79 -22.33
C ILE A 99 6.79 -14.18 -22.26
N ALA A 100 6.01 -15.23 -22.00
CA ALA A 100 6.44 -16.61 -22.03
C ALA A 100 7.06 -16.96 -23.40
N ASP A 101 6.33 -16.73 -24.49
CA ASP A 101 6.80 -16.98 -25.86
C ASP A 101 8.11 -16.24 -26.17
N ILE A 102 8.26 -14.99 -25.72
CA ILE A 102 9.50 -14.23 -25.88
C ILE A 102 10.64 -14.88 -25.08
N ILE A 103 10.42 -15.24 -23.82
CA ILE A 103 11.47 -15.86 -23.00
C ILE A 103 11.91 -17.20 -23.60
N GLU A 104 10.97 -18.05 -24.01
CA GLU A 104 11.28 -19.36 -24.60
C GLU A 104 11.97 -19.23 -25.95
N ARG A 105 11.58 -18.26 -26.79
CA ARG A 105 12.21 -18.03 -28.09
C ARG A 105 13.64 -17.50 -28.00
N PHE A 106 13.93 -16.63 -27.04
CA PHE A 106 15.21 -15.94 -26.93
C PHE A 106 16.13 -16.52 -25.83
N THR A 107 15.73 -17.64 -25.21
CA THR A 107 16.53 -18.37 -24.23
C THR A 107 16.43 -19.88 -24.47
N SER A 108 16.99 -20.69 -23.55
CA SER A 108 16.82 -22.14 -23.55
C SER A 108 15.93 -22.63 -22.40
N ALA A 109 15.25 -21.70 -21.73
CA ALA A 109 14.40 -22.00 -20.59
C ALA A 109 12.97 -22.28 -21.06
N LEU A 110 12.30 -23.21 -20.37
CA LEU A 110 10.84 -23.32 -20.39
C LEU A 110 10.24 -22.29 -19.43
N THR A 111 9.02 -21.86 -19.68
CA THR A 111 8.28 -20.97 -18.77
C THR A 111 7.10 -21.66 -18.11
N VAL A 112 6.79 -21.26 -16.89
CA VAL A 112 5.60 -21.70 -16.14
C VAL A 112 4.85 -20.46 -15.68
N ILE A 113 3.64 -20.25 -16.19
CA ILE A 113 2.78 -19.16 -15.75
C ILE A 113 2.10 -19.57 -14.44
N MET A 114 2.35 -18.81 -13.37
CA MET A 114 1.76 -19.06 -12.05
C MET A 114 0.28 -18.64 -12.07
N GLY A 115 -0.62 -19.60 -11.89
CA GLY A 115 -2.08 -19.37 -11.96
C GLY A 115 -2.71 -18.83 -10.67
N ASP A 116 -2.00 -18.89 -9.55
CA ASP A 116 -2.51 -18.41 -8.26
C ASP A 116 -2.60 -16.88 -8.20
N VAL A 117 -3.56 -16.39 -7.42
CA VAL A 117 -3.81 -14.97 -7.23
C VAL A 117 -2.61 -14.26 -6.61
N THR A 118 -2.24 -13.11 -7.19
CA THR A 118 -1.13 -12.29 -6.72
C THR A 118 -1.61 -10.88 -6.41
N TYR A 119 -1.92 -10.62 -5.13
CA TYR A 119 -2.41 -9.30 -4.68
C TYR A 119 -1.31 -8.26 -4.43
N GLY A 120 -0.05 -8.70 -4.35
CA GLY A 120 1.07 -7.83 -3.98
C GLY A 120 2.39 -8.58 -3.85
N ALA A 121 3.47 -7.85 -3.58
CA ALA A 121 4.80 -8.43 -3.36
C ALA A 121 4.87 -9.39 -2.14
N CYS A 122 3.95 -9.24 -1.18
CA CYS A 122 3.82 -10.17 -0.06
C CYS A 122 3.29 -11.55 -0.49
N CYS A 123 2.71 -11.67 -1.68
CA CYS A 123 2.22 -12.92 -2.27
C CYS A 123 3.27 -13.62 -3.13
N ILE A 124 4.55 -13.23 -3.05
CA ILE A 124 5.60 -13.92 -3.81
C ILE A 124 5.55 -15.42 -3.51
N ASP A 125 5.37 -16.22 -4.55
CA ASP A 125 5.14 -17.66 -4.42
C ASP A 125 6.35 -18.46 -4.90
N ASP A 126 7.44 -18.28 -4.14
CA ASP A 126 8.70 -18.96 -4.42
C ASP A 126 8.65 -20.45 -4.05
N TYR A 127 7.80 -20.84 -3.09
CA TYR A 127 7.64 -22.23 -2.68
C TYR A 127 6.97 -23.08 -3.76
N THR A 128 5.86 -22.62 -4.33
CA THR A 128 5.18 -23.37 -5.40
C THR A 128 6.04 -23.39 -6.67
N ALA A 129 6.74 -22.30 -6.99
CA ALA A 129 7.67 -22.28 -8.11
C ALA A 129 8.78 -23.34 -7.97
N VAL A 130 9.38 -23.50 -6.78
CA VAL A 130 10.31 -24.62 -6.49
C VAL A 130 9.65 -25.97 -6.69
N ALA A 131 8.44 -26.16 -6.14
CA ALA A 131 7.72 -27.43 -6.21
C ALA A 131 7.38 -27.83 -7.66
N LEU A 132 7.17 -26.87 -8.54
CA LEU A 132 6.95 -27.05 -9.98
C LEU A 132 8.26 -27.30 -10.76
N GLY A 133 9.42 -27.26 -10.11
CA GLY A 133 10.73 -27.48 -10.74
C GLY A 133 11.37 -26.23 -11.36
N CYS A 134 10.84 -25.04 -11.07
CA CYS A 134 11.44 -23.79 -11.54
C CYS A 134 12.74 -23.47 -10.78
N ASP A 135 13.73 -22.95 -11.49
CA ASP A 135 15.02 -22.52 -10.92
C ASP A 135 15.16 -20.99 -10.87
N MET A 136 14.19 -20.27 -11.45
CA MET A 136 14.07 -18.82 -11.38
C MET A 136 12.60 -18.38 -11.37
N LEU A 137 12.28 -17.30 -10.65
CA LEU A 137 10.97 -16.66 -10.61
C LEU A 137 11.10 -15.20 -11.05
N VAL A 138 10.23 -14.78 -11.98
CA VAL A 138 10.05 -13.37 -12.35
C VAL A 138 8.72 -12.89 -11.79
N HIS A 139 8.77 -11.95 -10.86
CA HIS A 139 7.61 -11.37 -10.20
C HIS A 139 7.35 -9.95 -10.74
N TYR A 140 6.20 -9.76 -11.38
CA TYR A 140 5.83 -8.51 -12.05
C TYR A 140 4.91 -7.63 -11.18
N GLY A 141 5.01 -6.32 -11.37
CA GLY A 141 4.03 -5.32 -10.93
C GLY A 141 4.22 -4.77 -9.51
N HIS A 142 5.13 -5.33 -8.71
CA HIS A 142 5.31 -4.93 -7.31
C HIS A 142 6.76 -4.68 -6.93
N SER A 143 6.96 -3.76 -5.96
CA SER A 143 8.27 -3.51 -5.36
C SER A 143 8.77 -4.69 -4.52
N CYS A 144 10.07 -4.80 -4.31
CA CYS A 144 10.67 -5.90 -3.54
C CYS A 144 10.46 -5.74 -2.02
N LEU A 145 9.22 -5.88 -1.56
CA LEU A 145 8.88 -5.86 -0.13
C LEU A 145 9.52 -7.03 0.61
N VAL A 146 9.48 -8.23 0.00
CA VAL A 146 10.22 -9.41 0.47
C VAL A 146 11.65 -9.34 -0.11
N PRO A 147 12.68 -9.28 0.74
CA PRO A 147 14.06 -9.30 0.28
C PRO A 147 14.40 -10.59 -0.50
N MET A 148 15.16 -10.45 -1.60
CA MET A 148 15.55 -11.58 -2.46
C MET A 148 16.43 -12.63 -1.76
N ASP A 149 17.04 -12.31 -0.62
CA ASP A 149 17.79 -13.25 0.22
C ASP A 149 16.88 -14.12 1.11
N GLN A 150 15.59 -13.81 1.17
CA GLN A 150 14.59 -14.60 1.88
C GLN A 150 13.82 -15.57 0.97
N THR A 151 13.88 -15.38 -0.36
CA THR A 151 13.29 -16.30 -1.33
C THR A 151 14.15 -17.55 -1.47
N THR A 152 13.50 -18.69 -1.66
CA THR A 152 14.13 -20.01 -1.81
C THR A 152 14.73 -20.25 -3.19
N ILE A 153 14.30 -19.47 -4.19
CA ILE A 153 14.81 -19.47 -5.57
C ILE A 153 15.29 -18.11 -6.01
N LYS A 154 16.01 -18.08 -7.15
CA LYS A 154 16.43 -16.84 -7.78
C LYS A 154 15.21 -16.05 -8.21
N THR A 155 15.03 -14.89 -7.61
CA THR A 155 13.88 -14.02 -7.88
C THR A 155 14.32 -12.75 -8.59
N LEU A 156 13.62 -12.39 -9.66
CA LEU A 156 13.73 -11.10 -10.35
C LEU A 156 12.42 -10.33 -10.18
N TYR A 157 12.49 -9.16 -9.55
CA TYR A 157 11.36 -8.23 -9.50
C TYR A 157 11.39 -7.29 -10.70
N ILE A 158 10.25 -7.17 -11.38
CA ILE A 158 10.00 -6.21 -12.45
C ILE A 158 8.83 -5.33 -12.02
N PHE A 159 9.07 -4.03 -11.82
CA PHE A 159 8.06 -3.16 -11.21
C PHE A 159 6.93 -2.78 -12.17
N VAL A 160 7.20 -2.86 -13.48
CA VAL A 160 6.26 -2.47 -14.55
C VAL A 160 5.85 -1.01 -14.40
N GLU A 161 6.79 -0.11 -14.69
CA GLU A 161 6.49 1.33 -14.76
C GLU A 161 5.51 1.60 -15.90
N ILE A 162 4.49 2.41 -15.62
CA ILE A 162 3.45 2.79 -16.58
C ILE A 162 3.65 4.26 -16.95
N ALA A 163 3.94 4.50 -18.22
CA ALA A 163 4.07 5.84 -18.77
C ALA A 163 2.69 6.50 -18.91
N ILE A 164 2.58 7.74 -18.44
CA ILE A 164 1.37 8.56 -18.52
C ILE A 164 1.70 9.96 -19.04
N ASP A 165 0.68 10.70 -19.45
CA ASP A 165 0.82 12.09 -19.88
C ASP A 165 1.07 13.02 -18.66
N SER A 166 2.35 13.27 -18.38
CA SER A 166 2.77 14.11 -17.25
C SER A 166 2.33 15.56 -17.40
N ARG A 167 2.25 16.07 -18.64
CA ARG A 167 1.82 17.44 -18.93
C ARG A 167 0.35 17.61 -18.58
N HIS A 168 -0.49 16.68 -19.04
CA HIS A 168 -1.92 16.69 -18.71
C HIS A 168 -2.15 16.59 -17.20
N LEU A 169 -1.41 15.72 -16.51
CA LEU A 169 -1.48 15.60 -15.04
C LEU A 169 -1.17 16.94 -14.35
N ALA A 170 -0.04 17.59 -14.69
CA ALA A 170 0.34 18.87 -14.10
C ALA A 170 -0.68 19.98 -14.42
N GLN A 171 -1.17 20.04 -15.66
CA GLN A 171 -2.22 20.98 -16.06
C GLN A 171 -3.52 20.73 -15.30
N THR A 172 -3.89 19.47 -15.06
CA THR A 172 -5.09 19.12 -14.31
C THR A 172 -5.00 19.60 -12.87
N VAL A 173 -3.86 19.41 -12.21
CA VAL A 173 -3.64 19.95 -10.85
C VAL A 173 -3.70 21.48 -10.87
N ARG A 174 -2.98 22.14 -11.79
CA ARG A 174 -2.96 23.61 -11.92
C ARG A 174 -4.28 24.22 -12.37
N LEU A 175 -5.18 23.45 -12.98
CA LEU A 175 -6.52 23.92 -13.34
C LEU A 175 -7.45 23.93 -12.13
N ASN A 176 -7.26 22.99 -11.20
CA ASN A 176 -8.20 22.76 -10.11
C ASN A 176 -7.71 23.35 -8.79
N PHE A 177 -6.41 23.41 -8.54
CA PHE A 177 -5.86 23.78 -7.23
C PHE A 177 -5.21 25.16 -7.28
N PRO A 178 -5.75 26.17 -6.57
CA PRO A 178 -5.06 27.44 -6.43
C PRO A 178 -3.65 27.28 -5.87
N SER A 179 -2.70 28.05 -6.43
CA SER A 179 -1.31 28.05 -5.97
C SER A 179 -1.12 28.80 -4.65
N ASP A 180 -2.04 29.71 -4.33
CA ASP A 180 -2.09 30.40 -3.04
C ASP A 180 -2.89 29.57 -2.02
N ARG A 181 -2.31 29.41 -0.83
CA ARG A 181 -2.85 28.56 0.23
C ARG A 181 -4.20 29.04 0.73
N GLN A 182 -4.38 30.34 0.96
CA GLN A 182 -5.65 30.87 1.45
C GLN A 182 -6.75 30.64 0.40
N GLN A 183 -6.45 30.96 -0.86
CA GLN A 183 -7.39 30.73 -1.95
C GLN A 183 -7.72 29.25 -2.16
N PHE A 184 -6.76 28.36 -1.93
CA PHE A 184 -6.99 26.91 -1.97
C PHE A 184 -8.03 26.49 -0.92
N HIS A 185 -7.84 26.91 0.34
CA HIS A 185 -8.79 26.62 1.42
C HIS A 185 -10.17 27.22 1.13
N GLU A 186 -10.25 28.51 0.79
CA GLU A 186 -11.52 29.20 0.50
C GLU A 186 -12.30 28.59 -0.67
N SER A 187 -11.60 28.05 -1.67
CA SER A 187 -12.25 27.53 -2.89
C SER A 187 -12.58 26.04 -2.86
N LEU A 188 -11.89 25.25 -2.03
CA LEU A 188 -11.99 23.78 -2.03
C LEU A 188 -12.30 23.17 -0.66
N LEU A 189 -12.05 23.86 0.45
CA LEU A 189 -12.13 23.30 1.81
C LEU A 189 -13.08 24.05 2.74
N ASP A 190 -13.23 25.37 2.61
CA ASP A 190 -14.07 26.15 3.55
C ASP A 190 -15.56 25.81 3.43
N SER A 191 -16.00 25.32 2.27
CA SER A 191 -17.35 24.77 2.06
C SER A 191 -17.47 23.29 2.44
N GLU A 192 -16.44 22.64 3.01
CA GLU A 192 -16.37 21.18 3.16
C GLU A 192 -17.52 20.59 3.97
N GLU A 193 -18.00 21.28 5.01
CA GLU A 193 -19.17 20.82 5.78
C GLU A 193 -20.43 20.76 4.90
N THR A 194 -20.60 21.73 3.99
CA THR A 194 -21.71 21.74 3.03
C THR A 194 -21.46 20.75 1.89
N ASP A 195 -20.23 20.68 1.40
CA ASP A 195 -19.83 19.78 0.33
C ASP A 195 -19.91 18.32 0.78
N SER A 196 -19.81 18.04 2.08
CA SER A 196 -19.99 16.70 2.67
C SER A 196 -21.33 16.07 2.28
N GLN A 197 -22.34 16.92 2.08
CA GLN A 197 -23.71 16.54 1.72
C GLN A 197 -23.93 16.38 0.21
N ILE A 198 -22.94 16.75 -0.62
CA ILE A 198 -23.03 16.60 -2.07
C ILE A 198 -22.97 15.11 -2.43
N PRO A 199 -23.96 14.58 -3.18
CA PRO A 199 -23.94 13.20 -3.63
C PRO A 199 -22.71 12.85 -4.46
N THR A 200 -22.25 11.60 -4.31
CA THR A 200 -21.15 11.03 -5.10
C THR A 200 -21.37 11.22 -6.60
N GLY A 201 -20.30 11.55 -7.32
CA GLY A 201 -20.29 11.78 -8.77
C GLY A 201 -20.63 13.21 -9.20
N GLN A 202 -21.05 14.08 -8.27
CA GLN A 202 -21.32 15.49 -8.55
C GLN A 202 -20.05 16.35 -8.53
N ILE A 203 -20.12 17.51 -9.19
CA ILE A 203 -19.02 18.49 -9.30
C ILE A 203 -19.03 19.38 -8.06
N ILE A 204 -17.88 19.52 -7.39
CA ILE A 204 -17.72 20.36 -6.18
C ILE A 204 -17.28 21.77 -6.54
N ALA A 205 -16.26 21.86 -7.38
CA ALA A 205 -15.56 23.11 -7.57
C ALA A 205 -16.40 24.07 -8.40
N ARG A 206 -16.21 25.37 -8.15
CA ARG A 206 -16.73 26.43 -9.05
C ARG A 206 -16.23 26.25 -10.48
N THR A 207 -15.09 25.58 -10.65
CA THR A 207 -14.56 25.07 -11.91
C THR A 207 -15.15 23.68 -12.22
N ARG A 208 -15.67 23.47 -13.44
CA ARG A 208 -16.49 22.30 -13.84
C ARG A 208 -15.77 20.94 -13.92
N HIS A 209 -14.63 20.77 -13.25
CA HIS A 209 -13.68 19.68 -13.54
C HIS A 209 -13.33 18.76 -12.35
N LEU A 210 -13.75 19.10 -11.13
CA LEU A 210 -13.49 18.30 -9.92
C LEU A 210 -14.78 17.65 -9.41
N ARG A 211 -14.79 16.32 -9.22
CA ARG A 211 -15.95 15.55 -8.73
C ARG A 211 -15.70 14.90 -7.36
N ILE A 212 -16.76 14.63 -6.60
CA ILE A 212 -16.68 13.81 -5.36
C ILE A 212 -16.77 12.33 -5.67
N GLU A 213 -15.90 11.52 -5.07
CA GLU A 213 -16.14 10.10 -4.88
C GLU A 213 -16.19 9.74 -3.38
N GLY A 214 -17.20 8.97 -3.00
CA GLY A 214 -17.46 8.54 -1.62
C GLY A 214 -18.56 7.47 -1.53
N PRO A 215 -18.69 6.76 -0.39
CA PRO A 215 -19.79 5.83 -0.16
C PRO A 215 -21.14 6.57 -0.11
N SER A 216 -22.19 5.96 -0.66
CA SER A 216 -23.53 6.58 -0.74
C SER A 216 -24.19 6.66 0.63
N VAL A 217 -24.87 7.77 0.96
CA VAL A 217 -25.74 7.85 2.14
C VAL A 217 -27.04 8.61 1.81
N ASP A 218 -28.16 8.04 2.24
CA ASP A 218 -29.53 8.56 2.10
C ASP A 218 -29.75 9.89 2.86
N ALA A 219 -30.50 10.80 2.24
CA ALA A 219 -30.63 12.19 2.63
C ALA A 219 -31.69 12.45 3.73
N ASN A 220 -31.40 13.35 4.68
CA ASN A 220 -32.40 14.27 5.21
C ASN A 220 -31.82 15.59 5.76
N ARG A 221 -32.53 16.68 5.44
CA ARG A 221 -32.18 18.11 5.50
C ARG A 221 -32.32 18.74 6.90
N LEU A 222 -31.53 19.78 7.18
CA LEU A 222 -31.93 21.05 7.81
C LEU A 222 -31.03 22.21 7.31
N THR A 223 -31.60 23.40 7.20
CA THR A 223 -31.10 24.59 6.46
C THR A 223 -30.74 25.78 7.35
N ASN A 224 -29.86 26.65 6.81
CA ASN A 224 -29.65 28.10 7.07
C ASN A 224 -28.86 28.49 8.35
N ASP A 225 -28.00 29.51 8.40
CA ASP A 225 -27.69 30.65 7.51
C ASP A 225 -26.32 31.30 7.90
N ASN A 226 -25.82 32.17 7.01
CA ASN A 226 -24.98 33.36 7.20
C ASN A 226 -23.48 33.34 6.81
N MET A 227 -23.22 34.01 5.69
CA MET A 227 -21.95 34.65 5.32
C MET A 227 -21.78 36.00 6.04
N ALA A 228 -20.56 36.30 6.49
CA ALA A 228 -20.06 37.66 6.57
C ALA A 228 -18.56 37.70 6.23
N SER A 229 -18.24 38.62 5.32
CA SER A 229 -16.95 38.93 4.72
C SER A 229 -15.92 39.51 5.70
N THR A 230 -14.63 39.22 5.47
CA THR A 230 -13.56 40.17 5.80
C THR A 230 -12.33 40.00 4.89
N SER A 231 -12.01 41.08 4.18
CA SER A 231 -10.79 41.31 3.42
C SER A 231 -9.60 41.58 4.35
N GLY A 232 -8.48 40.89 4.14
CA GLY A 232 -7.20 41.16 4.81
C GLY A 232 -6.04 40.79 3.90
N SER A 233 -5.07 41.69 3.77
CA SER A 233 -3.86 41.57 2.97
C SER A 233 -3.05 40.34 3.35
N SER A 234 -2.97 39.33 2.48
CA SER A 234 -2.25 38.09 2.75
C SER A 234 -0.85 38.10 2.12
N SER A 235 0.13 37.71 2.92
CA SER A 235 1.40 37.17 2.44
C SER A 235 1.08 35.90 1.65
N HIS A 236 1.41 35.87 0.36
CA HIS A 236 1.20 34.70 -0.50
C HIS A 236 2.01 33.49 -0.01
N GLU A 237 1.36 32.59 0.74
CA GLU A 237 1.92 31.31 1.13
C GLU A 237 1.56 30.26 0.07
N PRO A 238 2.53 29.48 -0.45
CA PRO A 238 2.24 28.47 -1.47
C PRO A 238 1.43 27.31 -0.89
N THR A 239 0.47 26.80 -1.66
CA THR A 239 -0.30 25.60 -1.32
C THR A 239 0.64 24.40 -1.17
N ARG A 240 0.51 23.67 -0.05
CA ARG A 240 1.34 22.53 0.33
C ARG A 240 0.67 21.22 -0.05
N LEU A 241 1.32 20.43 -0.91
CA LEU A 241 0.79 19.17 -1.43
C LEU A 241 1.65 17.98 -1.02
N ALA A 242 1.06 16.94 -0.46
CA ALA A 242 1.68 15.62 -0.36
C ALA A 242 1.35 14.80 -1.60
N LEU A 243 2.36 14.31 -2.31
CA LEU A 243 2.20 13.54 -3.53
C LEU A 243 2.55 12.07 -3.27
N VAL A 244 1.62 11.15 -3.55
CA VAL A 244 1.79 9.70 -3.37
C VAL A 244 1.22 8.90 -4.55
N SER A 245 1.62 7.64 -4.67
CA SER A 245 1.20 6.72 -5.72
C SER A 245 1.54 5.27 -5.36
N THR A 246 1.19 4.32 -6.24
CA THR A 246 1.75 2.96 -6.28
C THR A 246 3.08 2.93 -7.04
N ILE A 247 3.85 1.84 -6.90
CA ILE A 247 5.16 1.69 -7.56
C ILE A 247 5.15 1.98 -9.06
N GLN A 248 4.05 1.64 -9.75
CA GLN A 248 3.89 1.77 -11.19
C GLN A 248 3.97 3.22 -11.71
N PHE A 249 3.65 4.23 -10.89
CA PHE A 249 3.66 5.64 -11.31
C PHE A 249 4.61 6.55 -10.52
N VAL A 250 5.52 5.99 -9.71
CA VAL A 250 6.47 6.79 -8.90
C VAL A 250 7.31 7.73 -9.76
N ALA A 251 7.68 7.34 -10.98
CA ALA A 251 8.41 8.21 -11.90
C ALA A 251 7.59 9.42 -12.35
N ALA A 252 6.32 9.21 -12.70
CA ALA A 252 5.41 10.30 -13.08
C ALA A 252 5.13 11.24 -11.89
N LEU A 253 5.06 10.69 -10.67
CA LEU A 253 4.90 11.46 -9.44
C LEU A 253 6.09 12.40 -9.18
N GLN A 254 7.32 11.95 -9.44
CA GLN A 254 8.52 12.80 -9.32
C GLN A 254 8.48 13.95 -10.34
N ARG A 255 8.10 13.67 -11.59
CA ARG A 255 7.93 14.71 -12.62
C ARG A 255 6.87 15.73 -12.22
N LEU A 256 5.73 15.28 -11.69
CA LEU A 256 4.69 16.18 -11.18
C LEU A 256 5.23 17.12 -10.09
N LYS A 257 6.03 16.61 -9.15
CA LYS A 257 6.66 17.45 -8.13
C LYS A 257 7.55 18.53 -8.76
N GLU A 258 8.37 18.16 -9.73
CA GLU A 258 9.24 19.10 -10.45
C GLU A 258 8.40 20.19 -11.15
N ASP A 259 7.35 19.80 -11.87
CA ASP A 259 6.45 20.72 -12.59
C ASP A 259 5.65 21.67 -11.67
N LEU A 260 5.28 21.21 -10.47
CA LEU A 260 4.55 22.02 -9.48
C LEU A 260 5.47 22.95 -8.67
N THR A 261 6.73 22.56 -8.47
CA THR A 261 7.70 23.36 -7.70
C THR A 261 8.47 24.37 -8.56
N GLY A 262 8.46 24.21 -9.88
CA GLY A 262 9.00 25.19 -10.83
C GLY A 262 8.11 26.41 -11.04
N GLU A 263 8.71 27.52 -11.48
CA GLU A 263 7.98 28.69 -11.98
C GLU A 263 7.50 28.43 -13.41
N THR A 264 6.23 28.68 -13.68
CA THR A 264 5.63 28.42 -14.99
C THR A 264 6.09 29.49 -15.99
N ILE A 265 7.13 29.21 -16.79
CA ILE A 265 7.49 30.07 -17.92
C ILE A 265 6.54 29.73 -19.08
N ASP A 266 5.67 30.67 -19.45
CA ASP A 266 4.66 30.65 -20.53
C ASP A 266 4.96 29.73 -21.74
N SER A 267 4.75 28.42 -21.60
CA SER A 267 4.95 27.47 -22.71
C SER A 267 4.09 26.20 -22.64
N ILE A 268 3.16 26.09 -21.69
CA ILE A 268 2.30 24.92 -21.56
C ILE A 268 0.99 25.08 -22.38
N GLN A 269 1.08 25.09 -23.71
CA GLN A 269 -0.10 24.88 -24.59
C GLN A 269 -0.78 23.53 -24.25
N PRO A 270 -2.08 23.47 -23.88
CA PRO A 270 -2.75 22.19 -23.66
C PRO A 270 -3.00 21.49 -25.00
N VAL A 271 -2.46 20.28 -25.15
CA VAL A 271 -2.81 19.38 -26.25
C VAL A 271 -3.61 18.23 -25.65
N GLY A 272 -4.90 18.15 -25.97
CA GLY A 272 -5.72 16.96 -25.73
C GLY A 272 -6.91 17.16 -24.80
N LEU A 273 -8.04 17.58 -25.37
CA LEU A 273 -9.37 17.29 -24.83
C LEU A 273 -10.01 16.26 -25.78
N LEU A 274 -10.31 15.07 -25.26
CA LEU A 274 -11.12 14.07 -25.95
C LEU A 274 -12.55 14.61 -26.04
N GLN A 275 -13.02 14.89 -27.25
CA GLN A 275 -14.41 15.20 -27.57
C GLN A 275 -15.19 13.91 -27.73
N ASP A 276 -16.18 13.67 -26.87
CA ASP A 276 -17.25 12.72 -27.15
C ASP A 276 -18.50 13.47 -27.61
N ALA A 277 -18.89 13.17 -28.88
CA ALA A 277 -20.24 13.11 -29.48
C ALA A 277 -20.52 14.02 -30.71
N PRO A 278 -21.03 13.43 -31.82
CA PRO A 278 -22.10 13.98 -32.66
C PRO A 278 -23.41 13.15 -32.46
N PRO A 279 -24.60 13.53 -33.01
CA PRO A 279 -24.90 14.56 -34.00
C PRO A 279 -26.08 15.51 -33.62
N ASN A 280 -26.04 16.78 -34.08
CA ASN A 280 -27.07 17.40 -34.92
C ASN A 280 -26.92 18.93 -35.07
N SER A 281 -26.84 19.33 -36.34
CA SER A 281 -27.36 20.56 -36.97
C SER A 281 -27.03 21.96 -36.41
N THR A 282 -26.18 22.63 -37.21
CA THR A 282 -26.34 23.99 -37.78
C THR A 282 -26.49 25.18 -36.82
N GLY A 283 -25.38 25.89 -36.64
CA GLY A 283 -25.33 27.29 -36.25
C GLY A 283 -23.89 27.79 -36.38
N ASN A 284 -23.67 28.80 -37.23
CA ASN A 284 -22.41 29.53 -37.32
C ASN A 284 -22.07 30.11 -35.94
N ASP A 285 -21.00 29.64 -35.29
CA ASP A 285 -20.32 30.43 -34.28
C ASP A 285 -18.81 30.33 -34.44
N VAL A 286 -18.22 31.51 -34.59
CA VAL A 286 -16.83 31.77 -34.85
C VAL A 286 -16.02 31.45 -33.59
N SER A 287 -14.96 30.67 -33.81
CA SER A 287 -13.86 30.36 -32.90
C SER A 287 -13.57 31.39 -31.80
N ASN A 288 -13.92 31.03 -30.57
CA ASN A 288 -13.25 31.50 -29.35
C ASN A 288 -13.07 30.30 -28.43
N SER A 289 -12.03 29.50 -28.69
CA SER A 289 -11.60 28.47 -27.74
C SER A 289 -11.04 29.19 -26.51
N SER A 290 -11.86 29.39 -25.48
CA SER A 290 -11.44 29.91 -24.19
C SER A 290 -10.36 29.00 -23.61
N GLN A 291 -9.09 29.40 -23.72
CA GLN A 291 -7.99 28.79 -22.98
C GLN A 291 -8.34 28.85 -21.49
N ALA A 292 -8.46 27.69 -20.84
CA ALA A 292 -8.68 27.65 -19.40
C ALA A 292 -7.47 28.26 -18.71
N ALA A 293 -7.67 29.33 -17.94
CA ALA A 293 -6.61 29.95 -17.15
C ALA A 293 -6.12 28.95 -16.10
N LEU A 294 -4.82 28.64 -16.13
CA LEU A 294 -4.16 27.74 -15.18
C LEU A 294 -3.51 28.56 -14.05
N TRP A 295 -3.49 28.02 -12.84
CA TRP A 295 -2.72 28.59 -11.73
C TRP A 295 -1.22 28.46 -12.03
N SER A 296 -0.54 29.59 -12.21
CA SER A 296 0.88 29.65 -12.60
C SER A 296 1.85 29.73 -11.43
N GLY A 297 1.36 29.98 -10.21
CA GLY A 297 2.18 30.10 -9.01
C GLY A 297 2.86 28.79 -8.60
N ARG A 298 3.80 28.90 -7.67
CA ARG A 298 4.58 27.79 -7.14
C ARG A 298 3.81 27.05 -6.05
N TYR A 299 3.90 25.72 -6.03
CA TYR A 299 3.41 24.88 -4.93
C TYR A 299 4.57 24.39 -4.07
N GLU A 300 4.29 24.09 -2.81
CA GLU A 300 5.19 23.34 -1.94
C GLU A 300 4.82 21.85 -2.00
N ALA A 301 5.39 21.11 -2.96
CA ALA A 301 5.11 19.69 -3.13
C ALA A 301 6.14 18.79 -2.41
N THR A 302 5.65 17.86 -1.61
CA THR A 302 6.45 16.86 -0.88
C THR A 302 6.12 15.45 -1.36
N ILE A 303 7.10 14.56 -1.33
CA ILE A 303 6.92 13.13 -1.64
C ILE A 303 7.34 12.36 -0.38
N PRO A 304 6.39 11.92 0.45
CA PRO A 304 6.67 11.22 1.70
C PRO A 304 7.16 9.78 1.43
N ARG A 305 7.67 9.11 2.45
CA ARG A 305 8.22 7.75 2.31
C ARG A 305 8.07 6.93 3.59
N SER A 306 7.40 5.79 3.51
CA SER A 306 7.53 4.71 4.49
C SER A 306 8.62 3.75 4.06
N LYS A 307 9.61 3.47 4.91
CA LYS A 307 10.65 2.47 4.60
C LYS A 307 10.07 1.07 4.82
N PRO A 308 10.38 0.08 3.95
CA PRO A 308 11.43 0.08 2.94
C PRO A 308 11.02 0.58 1.54
N LEU A 309 9.78 1.04 1.36
CA LEU A 309 9.21 1.44 0.06
C LEU A 309 9.98 2.58 -0.61
N SER A 310 9.71 2.77 -1.90
CA SER A 310 10.23 3.88 -2.69
C SER A 310 9.61 5.21 -2.23
N PRO A 311 10.28 6.36 -2.41
CA PRO A 311 9.66 7.66 -2.15
C PRO A 311 8.35 7.82 -2.94
N GLY A 312 7.27 8.19 -2.25
CA GLY A 312 5.94 8.38 -2.82
C GLY A 312 5.14 7.10 -2.97
N GLU A 313 5.75 5.94 -2.81
CA GLU A 313 5.07 4.65 -2.87
C GLU A 313 4.30 4.38 -1.58
N ILE A 314 3.02 4.02 -1.71
CA ILE A 314 2.17 3.52 -0.63
C ILE A 314 1.61 2.14 -0.95
N LEU A 315 1.36 1.34 0.08
CA LEU A 315 0.71 0.03 -0.01
C LEU A 315 -0.63 0.06 0.74
N GLY A 316 -1.54 -0.87 0.45
CA GLY A 316 -2.79 -1.00 1.20
C GLY A 316 -2.58 -1.21 2.71
N CYS A 317 -1.43 -1.78 3.09
CA CYS A 317 -1.04 -2.04 4.48
C CYS A 317 0.13 -1.17 4.97
N THR A 318 0.54 -0.13 4.24
CA THR A 318 1.65 0.73 4.65
C THR A 318 1.51 2.12 4.03
N ALA A 319 1.31 3.11 4.89
CA ALA A 319 1.25 4.51 4.50
C ALA A 319 2.00 5.40 5.50
N PRO A 320 2.65 6.47 5.02
CA PRO A 320 3.35 7.41 5.89
C PRO A 320 2.37 8.31 6.64
N ARG A 321 2.83 8.82 7.79
CA ARG A 321 2.25 10.00 8.42
C ARG A 321 2.67 11.25 7.66
N LEU A 322 1.72 12.12 7.39
CA LEU A 322 1.93 13.40 6.73
C LEU A 322 2.19 14.48 7.77
N GLY A 323 3.04 15.45 7.41
CA GLY A 323 3.22 16.68 8.20
C GLY A 323 2.12 17.70 7.89
N GLU A 324 2.43 18.98 8.08
CA GLU A 324 1.50 20.06 7.72
C GLU A 324 1.42 20.25 6.21
N VAL A 325 0.39 19.66 5.61
CA VAL A 325 0.05 19.79 4.20
C VAL A 325 -1.42 20.19 4.06
N ASP A 326 -1.74 20.92 3.00
CA ASP A 326 -3.12 21.37 2.73
C ASP A 326 -3.93 20.28 2.02
N ALA A 327 -3.27 19.44 1.20
CA ALA A 327 -3.92 18.33 0.54
C ALA A 327 -2.96 17.19 0.19
N LEU A 328 -3.53 16.00 0.08
CA LEU A 328 -2.94 14.80 -0.48
C LEU A 328 -3.39 14.62 -1.92
N VAL A 329 -2.44 14.39 -2.84
CA VAL A 329 -2.72 13.99 -4.22
C VAL A 329 -2.17 12.59 -4.45
N TYR A 330 -3.08 11.65 -4.68
CA TYR A 330 -2.77 10.29 -5.06
C TYR A 330 -2.87 10.13 -6.58
N LEU A 331 -1.78 9.67 -7.20
CA LEU A 331 -1.73 9.30 -8.61
C LEU A 331 -1.94 7.80 -8.73
N GLY A 332 -3.04 7.39 -9.37
CA GLY A 332 -3.31 5.99 -9.60
C GLY A 332 -4.81 5.73 -9.73
N ASP A 333 -5.13 4.53 -10.20
CA ASP A 333 -6.49 4.03 -10.20
C ASP A 333 -6.85 3.38 -8.86
N GLY A 334 -8.14 3.09 -8.72
CA GLY A 334 -8.71 2.48 -7.51
C GLY A 334 -8.61 3.35 -6.26
N ARG A 335 -9.14 2.82 -5.16
CA ARG A 335 -9.15 3.48 -3.85
C ARG A 335 -8.38 2.70 -2.78
N PHE A 336 -8.11 1.41 -3.00
CA PHE A 336 -7.44 0.54 -2.02
C PHE A 336 -6.15 1.14 -1.44
N HIS A 337 -5.21 1.59 -2.28
CA HIS A 337 -3.97 2.20 -1.79
C HIS A 337 -4.21 3.58 -1.17
N LEU A 338 -5.08 4.40 -1.76
CA LEU A 338 -5.43 5.72 -1.26
C LEU A 338 -6.05 5.67 0.14
N GLU A 339 -6.97 4.74 0.38
CA GLU A 339 -7.63 4.58 1.66
C GLU A 339 -6.62 4.29 2.79
N SER A 340 -5.50 3.61 2.51
CA SER A 340 -4.52 3.32 3.55
C SER A 340 -3.89 4.59 4.12
N ILE A 341 -3.57 5.56 3.25
CA ILE A 341 -3.01 6.84 3.66
C ILE A 341 -4.07 7.79 4.20
N MET A 342 -5.32 7.70 3.74
CA MET A 342 -6.45 8.42 4.34
C MET A 342 -6.69 7.96 5.78
N ILE A 343 -6.74 6.65 6.04
CA ILE A 343 -6.88 6.10 7.40
C ILE A 343 -5.72 6.56 8.29
N ALA A 344 -4.49 6.59 7.74
CA ALA A 344 -3.31 7.05 8.46
C ALA A 344 -3.34 8.57 8.75
N ASN A 345 -4.08 9.36 7.99
CA ASN A 345 -4.08 10.83 8.06
C ASN A 345 -5.52 11.37 7.91
N PRO A 346 -6.41 11.14 8.89
CA PRO A 346 -7.84 11.40 8.76
C PRO A 346 -8.21 12.88 8.58
N HIS A 347 -7.32 13.80 8.91
CA HIS A 347 -7.54 15.25 8.80
C HIS A 347 -6.99 15.85 7.51
N VAL A 348 -6.37 15.06 6.64
CA VAL A 348 -5.77 15.58 5.39
C VAL A 348 -6.74 15.37 4.22
N PRO A 349 -7.21 16.44 3.56
CA PRO A 349 -8.04 16.34 2.37
C PRO A 349 -7.33 15.54 1.26
N ALA A 350 -8.01 14.51 0.75
CA ALA A 350 -7.45 13.59 -0.24
C ALA A 350 -8.09 13.79 -1.62
N PHE A 351 -7.23 13.79 -2.63
CA PHE A 351 -7.60 13.88 -4.04
C PHE A 351 -6.93 12.76 -4.83
N ARG A 352 -7.64 12.19 -5.79
CA ARG A 352 -7.13 11.15 -6.68
C ARG A 352 -7.13 11.63 -8.10
N TYR A 353 -6.00 11.47 -8.78
CA TYR A 353 -5.93 11.54 -10.22
C TYR A 353 -5.82 10.13 -10.80
N ASP A 354 -6.84 9.72 -11.55
CA ASP A 354 -6.82 8.50 -12.32
C ASP A 354 -6.16 8.76 -13.69
N PRO A 355 -4.99 8.17 -13.98
CA PRO A 355 -4.28 8.41 -15.23
C PRO A 355 -4.96 7.82 -16.47
N TYR A 356 -5.85 6.84 -16.31
CA TYR A 356 -6.56 6.21 -17.42
C TYR A 356 -7.77 7.04 -17.82
N SER A 357 -8.64 7.37 -16.86
CA SER A 357 -9.82 8.20 -17.13
C SER A 357 -9.53 9.70 -17.18
N LYS A 358 -8.32 10.12 -16.78
CA LYS A 358 -7.86 11.51 -16.71
C LYS A 358 -8.73 12.39 -15.81
N LYS A 359 -9.30 11.81 -14.76
CA LYS A 359 -10.18 12.50 -13.81
C LYS A 359 -9.44 12.80 -12.51
N LEU A 360 -9.62 14.01 -12.02
CA LEU A 360 -9.25 14.41 -10.66
C LEU A 360 -10.52 14.41 -9.80
N THR A 361 -10.50 13.69 -8.69
CA THR A 361 -11.64 13.55 -7.78
C THR A 361 -11.23 13.87 -6.34
N ARG A 362 -12.15 14.46 -5.56
CA ARG A 362 -12.04 14.54 -4.10
C ARG A 362 -12.53 13.22 -3.51
N GLU A 363 -11.72 12.62 -2.66
CA GLU A 363 -11.95 11.28 -2.13
C GLU A 363 -12.23 11.36 -0.63
N ARG A 364 -13.39 10.87 -0.19
CA ARG A 364 -13.77 10.84 1.23
C ARG A 364 -13.69 9.44 1.81
N TYR A 365 -13.44 9.33 3.10
CA TYR A 365 -13.43 8.07 3.82
C TYR A 365 -14.22 8.22 5.10
N ASP A 366 -15.14 7.30 5.35
CA ASP A 366 -15.92 7.30 6.58
C ASP A 366 -15.09 6.73 7.73
N HIS A 367 -14.29 7.61 8.34
CA HIS A 367 -13.49 7.27 9.50
C HIS A 367 -14.35 6.89 10.71
N GLY A 368 -15.55 7.44 10.83
CA GLY A 368 -16.47 7.15 11.93
C GLY A 368 -16.99 5.73 11.82
N GLU A 369 -17.57 5.38 10.67
CA GLU A 369 -18.05 4.03 10.36
C GLU A 369 -16.94 3.00 10.52
N MET A 370 -15.76 3.21 9.92
CA MET A 370 -14.65 2.27 10.03
C MET A 370 -14.25 2.07 11.51
N ARG A 371 -14.06 3.14 12.28
CA ARG A 371 -13.68 3.02 13.70
C ARG A 371 -14.75 2.30 14.52
N MET A 372 -16.03 2.56 14.26
CA MET A 372 -17.15 1.89 14.94
C MET A 372 -17.19 0.40 14.61
N VAL A 373 -17.11 0.02 13.32
CA VAL A 373 -17.12 -1.40 12.90
C VAL A 373 -15.95 -2.15 13.51
N ARG A 374 -14.75 -1.54 13.51
CA ARG A 374 -13.58 -2.16 14.14
C ARG A 374 -13.70 -2.26 15.66
N ASP A 375 -14.27 -1.25 16.30
CA ASP A 375 -14.42 -1.23 17.76
C ASP A 375 -15.44 -2.29 18.20
N GLN A 376 -16.55 -2.42 17.47
CA GLN A 376 -17.53 -3.47 17.67
C GLN A 376 -16.89 -4.87 17.58
N ALA A 377 -16.03 -5.11 16.58
CA ALA A 377 -15.31 -6.39 16.46
C ALA A 377 -14.41 -6.68 17.68
N VAL A 378 -13.73 -5.67 18.22
CA VAL A 378 -12.92 -5.78 19.44
C VAL A 378 -13.79 -6.01 20.67
N GLN A 379 -14.93 -5.32 20.79
CA GLN A 379 -15.87 -5.49 21.89
C GLN A 379 -16.47 -6.90 21.90
N ASP A 380 -16.85 -7.43 20.75
CA ASP A 380 -17.41 -8.79 20.65
C ASP A 380 -16.37 -9.86 20.99
N ALA A 381 -15.12 -9.65 20.59
CA ALA A 381 -14.02 -10.47 21.06
C ALA A 381 -13.84 -10.38 22.59
N ARG A 382 -13.87 -9.19 23.19
CA ARG A 382 -13.80 -9.03 24.66
C ARG A 382 -14.92 -9.77 25.39
N LYS A 383 -16.16 -9.70 24.91
CA LYS A 383 -17.30 -10.45 25.46
C LYS A 383 -17.03 -11.96 25.47
N SER A 384 -16.40 -12.50 24.42
CA SER A 384 -16.02 -13.92 24.39
C SER A 384 -14.96 -14.28 25.43
N ILE A 385 -14.04 -13.36 25.77
CA ILE A 385 -13.03 -13.58 26.82
C ILE A 385 -13.69 -13.68 28.20
N GLU A 386 -14.67 -12.80 28.48
CA GLU A 386 -15.41 -12.82 29.75
C GLU A 386 -16.19 -14.12 29.93
N ALA A 387 -16.68 -14.73 28.85
CA ALA A 387 -17.33 -16.04 28.89
C ALA A 387 -16.38 -17.14 29.39
N PHE A 388 -15.12 -17.15 28.96
CA PHE A 388 -14.12 -18.12 29.44
C PHE A 388 -13.81 -18.00 30.94
N SER A 389 -13.94 -16.79 31.51
CA SER A 389 -13.72 -16.59 32.96
C SER A 389 -14.81 -17.20 33.84
N ARG A 390 -16.02 -17.37 33.32
CA ARG A 390 -17.18 -17.87 34.09
C ARG A 390 -17.22 -19.39 34.20
N ASP A 391 -16.52 -20.10 33.32
CA ASP A 391 -16.56 -21.56 33.22
C ASP A 391 -15.65 -22.30 34.23
N SER A 392 -15.08 -21.58 35.21
CA SER A 392 -14.33 -22.19 36.33
C SER A 392 -15.21 -22.57 37.52
N SER A 393 -16.53 -22.32 37.46
CA SER A 393 -17.51 -22.72 38.49
C SER A 393 -18.76 -23.32 37.83
N VAL A 394 -18.67 -24.56 37.37
CA VAL A 394 -19.84 -25.28 36.84
C VAL A 394 -20.67 -25.83 38.00
N ASP A 395 -21.92 -25.37 38.08
CA ASP A 395 -22.98 -25.92 38.92
C ASP A 395 -23.33 -27.33 38.41
N VAL A 396 -23.13 -28.35 39.24
CA VAL A 396 -23.21 -29.79 38.87
C VAL A 396 -24.63 -30.26 38.48
N ASN A 397 -25.63 -29.37 38.53
CA ASN A 397 -27.04 -29.72 38.39
C ASN A 397 -27.65 -29.46 37.00
N ASN A 398 -26.89 -29.01 36.00
CA ASN A 398 -27.41 -28.74 34.64
C ASN A 398 -26.55 -29.43 33.55
N LEU A 399 -26.52 -30.76 33.58
CA LEU A 399 -25.72 -31.63 32.69
C LEU A 399 -26.33 -31.87 31.28
N LEU A 400 -27.21 -30.99 30.80
CA LEU A 400 -27.94 -31.19 29.53
C LEU A 400 -27.59 -30.21 28.40
N ASP A 401 -26.66 -29.28 28.60
CA ASP A 401 -26.17 -28.40 27.53
C ASP A 401 -24.65 -28.61 27.32
N THR A 402 -24.32 -29.64 26.54
CA THR A 402 -22.96 -30.10 26.26
C THR A 402 -22.26 -29.30 25.16
N THR A 403 -22.39 -27.98 25.12
CA THR A 403 -21.60 -27.16 24.18
C THR A 403 -20.36 -26.63 24.88
N GLU A 404 -19.21 -27.24 24.60
CA GLU A 404 -17.90 -26.68 24.99
C GLU A 404 -17.85 -25.18 24.61
N PRO A 405 -17.29 -24.31 25.47
CA PRO A 405 -17.23 -22.88 25.19
C PRO A 405 -16.45 -22.63 23.88
N PRO A 406 -16.96 -21.79 22.96
CA PRO A 406 -16.39 -21.60 21.64
C PRO A 406 -14.99 -20.96 21.70
N LEU A 407 -14.03 -21.56 21.01
CA LEU A 407 -12.61 -21.19 21.02
C LEU A 407 -12.31 -19.95 20.16
N TRP A 408 -11.08 -19.45 20.23
CA TRP A 408 -10.57 -18.51 19.23
C TRP A 408 -9.85 -19.23 18.09
N GLY A 409 -10.02 -18.77 16.85
CA GLY A 409 -9.28 -19.27 15.69
C GLY A 409 -8.07 -18.37 15.40
N VAL A 410 -6.85 -18.93 15.36
CA VAL A 410 -5.64 -18.15 15.02
C VAL A 410 -5.14 -18.56 13.64
N ILE A 411 -5.35 -17.67 12.66
CA ILE A 411 -5.10 -17.92 11.25
C ILE A 411 -3.66 -17.53 10.88
N LEU A 412 -2.91 -18.50 10.38
CA LEU A 412 -1.64 -18.31 9.68
C LEU A 412 -1.89 -18.28 8.17
N GLY A 413 -1.66 -17.11 7.56
CA GLY A 413 -1.75 -16.94 6.11
C GLY A 413 -0.67 -17.72 5.37
N THR A 414 -1.05 -18.57 4.42
CA THR A 414 -0.10 -19.37 3.62
C THR A 414 0.04 -18.90 2.19
N LEU A 415 -0.63 -17.81 1.79
CA LEU A 415 -0.45 -17.21 0.47
C LEU A 415 0.90 -16.46 0.39
N GLY A 416 1.80 -16.97 -0.44
CA GLY A 416 3.17 -16.47 -0.60
C GLY A 416 3.88 -16.31 0.75
N ARG A 417 4.24 -15.07 1.09
CA ARG A 417 4.98 -14.71 2.31
C ARG A 417 4.17 -13.80 3.25
N GLN A 418 2.84 -13.81 3.15
CA GLN A 418 1.98 -12.98 4.01
C GLN A 418 2.04 -13.40 5.49
N GLY A 419 2.05 -14.69 5.77
CA GLY A 419 2.10 -15.21 7.14
C GLY A 419 3.49 -15.13 7.78
N SER A 420 3.52 -15.25 9.11
CA SER A 420 4.75 -15.35 9.88
C SER A 420 4.57 -16.27 11.08
N PHE A 421 5.35 -17.36 11.15
CA PHE A 421 5.36 -18.25 12.31
C PHE A 421 5.71 -17.53 13.61
N LYS A 422 6.59 -16.53 13.55
CA LYS A 422 6.93 -15.71 14.72
C LYS A 422 5.75 -14.86 15.18
N GLN A 423 5.00 -14.29 14.24
CA GLN A 423 3.77 -13.56 14.57
C GLN A 423 2.71 -14.49 15.18
N LEU A 424 2.54 -15.69 14.61
CA LEU A 424 1.66 -16.72 15.16
C LEU A 424 2.05 -17.04 16.60
N GLN A 425 3.33 -17.34 16.85
CA GLN A 425 3.84 -17.64 18.20
C GLN A 425 3.64 -16.46 19.18
N ALA A 426 3.86 -15.23 18.73
CA ALA A 426 3.63 -14.04 19.56
C ALA A 426 2.15 -13.94 19.99
N ILE A 427 1.22 -14.14 19.05
CA ILE A 427 -0.22 -14.11 19.32
C ILE A 427 -0.62 -15.26 20.24
N THR A 428 -0.21 -16.49 19.96
CA THR A 428 -0.59 -17.64 20.79
C THR A 428 -0.06 -17.53 22.22
N ASN A 429 1.17 -17.01 22.39
CA ASN A 429 1.72 -16.72 23.72
C ASN A 429 0.92 -15.62 24.44
N GLN A 430 0.49 -14.61 23.71
CA GLN A 430 -0.33 -13.53 24.25
C GLN A 430 -1.71 -14.05 24.71
N LEU A 431 -2.33 -14.95 23.96
CA LEU A 431 -3.61 -15.59 24.31
C LEU A 431 -3.49 -16.54 25.51
N SER A 432 -2.36 -17.25 25.63
CA SER A 432 -2.14 -18.16 26.76
C SER A 432 -1.75 -17.46 28.06
N THR A 433 -1.13 -16.27 27.96
CA THR A 433 -0.63 -15.48 29.11
C THR A 433 -1.50 -14.27 29.45
N SER A 434 -2.66 -14.12 28.79
CA SER A 434 -3.66 -13.13 29.18
C SER A 434 -4.23 -13.44 30.56
N ARG A 435 -4.81 -12.42 31.21
CA ARG A 435 -5.40 -12.55 32.56
C ARG A 435 -6.40 -13.71 32.65
N THR A 436 -7.22 -13.85 31.61
CA THR A 436 -8.02 -15.04 31.36
C THR A 436 -7.35 -15.78 30.20
N PRO A 437 -6.83 -17.01 30.40
CA PRO A 437 -6.28 -17.79 29.29
C PRO A 437 -7.35 -18.04 28.24
N ILE A 438 -7.05 -17.71 26.99
CA ILE A 438 -7.98 -17.83 25.86
C ILE A 438 -7.63 -19.11 25.10
N PRO A 439 -8.52 -20.13 25.08
CA PRO A 439 -8.25 -21.35 24.35
C PRO A 439 -8.40 -21.10 22.84
N TYR A 440 -7.52 -21.69 22.05
CA TYR A 440 -7.45 -21.40 20.62
C TYR A 440 -7.09 -22.62 19.77
N VAL A 441 -7.43 -22.55 18.47
CA VAL A 441 -7.01 -23.51 17.45
C VAL A 441 -6.22 -22.80 16.34
N PRO A 442 -5.00 -23.27 15.98
CA PRO A 442 -4.28 -22.79 14.81
C PRO A 442 -4.97 -23.22 13.51
N ILE A 443 -5.10 -22.29 12.56
CA ILE A 443 -5.72 -22.52 11.25
C ILE A 443 -4.77 -22.05 10.17
N LEU A 444 -4.44 -22.90 9.19
CA LEU A 444 -3.60 -22.53 8.05
C LEU A 444 -4.50 -22.33 6.82
N LEU A 445 -4.46 -21.14 6.23
CA LEU A 445 -5.28 -20.78 5.07
C LEU A 445 -4.52 -19.89 4.11
N SER A 446 -4.57 -20.20 2.81
CA SER A 446 -4.01 -19.35 1.75
C SER A 446 -4.86 -18.09 1.58
N GLU A 447 -6.13 -18.30 1.24
CA GLU A 447 -7.10 -17.24 0.98
C GLU A 447 -8.24 -17.28 2.00
N LEU A 448 -8.41 -16.17 2.70
CA LEU A 448 -9.48 -15.96 3.66
C LEU A 448 -10.75 -15.53 2.91
N SER A 449 -11.88 -16.14 3.26
CA SER A 449 -13.20 -15.73 2.77
C SER A 449 -14.26 -15.98 3.84
N PRO A 450 -15.36 -15.21 3.84
CA PRO A 450 -16.48 -15.44 4.75
C PRO A 450 -16.99 -16.88 4.72
N ALA A 451 -17.17 -17.44 3.53
CA ALA A 451 -17.65 -18.82 3.35
C ALA A 451 -16.74 -19.86 4.01
N LYS A 452 -15.41 -19.72 3.90
CA LYS A 452 -14.46 -20.65 4.55
C LYS A 452 -14.49 -20.54 6.07
N LEU A 453 -14.59 -19.32 6.61
CA LEU A 453 -14.58 -19.13 8.07
C LEU A 453 -15.91 -19.50 8.72
N ALA A 454 -17.03 -19.34 8.01
CA ALA A 454 -18.35 -19.75 8.49
C ALA A 454 -18.46 -21.26 8.78
N LEU A 455 -17.64 -22.10 8.11
CA LEU A 455 -17.60 -23.54 8.35
C LEU A 455 -17.13 -23.93 9.77
N PHE A 456 -16.49 -23.01 10.49
CA PHE A 456 -16.08 -23.23 11.88
C PHE A 456 -17.17 -22.84 12.90
N ASN A 457 -18.28 -22.26 12.46
CA ASN A 457 -19.38 -21.92 13.35
C ASN A 457 -20.14 -23.21 13.78
N PRO A 458 -20.65 -23.27 15.03
CA PRO A 458 -20.59 -22.23 16.07
C PRO A 458 -19.34 -22.27 16.95
N HIS A 459 -18.40 -23.18 16.70
CA HIS A 459 -17.28 -23.53 17.59
C HIS A 459 -16.21 -22.44 17.77
N ILE A 460 -16.16 -21.46 16.88
CA ILE A 460 -15.24 -20.31 16.99
C ILE A 460 -16.03 -19.04 17.34
N SER A 461 -15.57 -18.33 18.38
CA SER A 461 -16.16 -17.07 18.84
C SER A 461 -15.49 -15.83 18.23
N ALA A 462 -14.20 -15.91 17.91
CA ALA A 462 -13.44 -14.85 17.24
C ALA A 462 -12.29 -15.42 16.43
N PHE A 463 -11.90 -14.73 15.35
CA PHE A 463 -10.72 -15.05 14.56
C PHE A 463 -9.65 -13.97 14.72
N VAL A 464 -8.39 -14.41 14.79
CA VAL A 464 -7.22 -13.55 14.65
C VAL A 464 -6.50 -13.93 13.37
N GLN A 465 -6.32 -13.00 12.44
CA GLN A 465 -5.61 -13.26 11.19
C GLN A 465 -4.23 -12.61 11.14
N THR A 466 -3.25 -13.33 10.62
CA THR A 466 -1.86 -12.86 10.44
C THR A 466 -1.46 -12.67 8.97
N SER A 467 -2.45 -12.68 8.08
CA SER A 467 -2.33 -12.52 6.62
C SER A 467 -2.28 -11.03 6.24
N CYS A 468 -2.97 -10.63 5.17
CA CYS A 468 -3.13 -9.23 4.79
C CYS A 468 -3.93 -8.43 5.84
N PRO A 469 -3.39 -7.35 6.41
CA PRO A 469 -4.09 -6.55 7.42
C PRO A 469 -5.41 -5.94 6.95
N ARG A 470 -5.53 -5.66 5.65
CA ARG A 470 -6.73 -5.06 5.04
C ARG A 470 -7.94 -5.99 5.05
N LEU A 471 -7.76 -7.30 5.22
CA LEU A 471 -8.87 -8.25 5.34
C LEU A 471 -9.76 -7.95 6.55
N SER A 472 -9.16 -7.58 7.68
CA SER A 472 -9.92 -7.19 8.87
C SER A 472 -10.57 -5.81 8.73
N ILE A 473 -9.87 -4.87 8.08
CA ILE A 473 -10.31 -3.48 7.95
C ILE A 473 -11.45 -3.34 6.94
N ASP A 474 -11.26 -3.85 5.73
CA ASP A 474 -12.19 -3.63 4.62
C ASP A 474 -13.31 -4.67 4.56
N TRP A 475 -13.03 -5.89 5.00
CA TRP A 475 -13.95 -7.03 4.86
C TRP A 475 -14.44 -7.56 6.19
N GLY A 476 -14.00 -6.99 7.32
CA GLY A 476 -14.30 -7.51 8.66
C GLY A 476 -15.79 -7.63 8.94
N TYR A 477 -16.63 -6.75 8.39
CA TYR A 477 -18.08 -6.79 8.54
C TYR A 477 -18.75 -7.95 7.79
N ALA A 478 -18.08 -8.54 6.80
CA ALA A 478 -18.63 -9.62 5.98
C ALA A 478 -18.50 -11.00 6.66
N PHE A 479 -17.83 -11.08 7.81
CA PHE A 479 -17.65 -12.33 8.56
C PHE A 479 -18.65 -12.41 9.72
N ASP A 480 -19.26 -13.59 9.90
CA ASP A 480 -20.21 -13.85 11.00
C ASP A 480 -19.60 -13.69 12.40
N ARG A 481 -18.28 -13.87 12.50
CA ARG A 481 -17.49 -13.75 13.73
C ARG A 481 -16.44 -12.66 13.55
N PRO A 482 -16.08 -11.92 14.62
CA PRO A 482 -15.10 -10.85 14.53
C PRO A 482 -13.77 -11.37 13.99
N LEU A 483 -13.30 -10.75 12.90
CA LEU A 483 -11.99 -11.00 12.31
C LEU A 483 -11.02 -9.89 12.73
N LEU A 484 -10.13 -10.21 13.66
CA LEU A 484 -9.17 -9.27 14.24
C LEU A 484 -7.81 -9.31 13.54
N SER A 485 -7.21 -8.16 13.38
CA SER A 485 -5.78 -8.01 13.10
C SER A 485 -4.95 -8.26 14.37
N PRO A 486 -3.62 -8.45 14.25
CA PRO A 486 -2.76 -8.64 15.43
C PRO A 486 -2.77 -7.44 16.40
N TYR A 487 -2.95 -6.22 15.89
CA TYR A 487 -3.12 -5.03 16.73
C TYR A 487 -4.39 -5.12 17.58
N GLU A 488 -5.51 -5.39 16.94
CA GLU A 488 -6.82 -5.44 17.57
C GLU A 488 -6.90 -6.57 18.60
N THR A 489 -6.23 -7.69 18.34
CA THR A 489 -6.04 -8.75 19.33
C THR A 489 -5.34 -8.25 20.59
N ALA A 490 -4.29 -7.43 20.45
CA ALA A 490 -3.61 -6.81 21.59
C ALA A 490 -4.48 -5.81 22.34
N VAL A 491 -5.34 -5.07 21.64
CA VAL A 491 -6.34 -4.19 22.27
C VAL A 491 -7.39 -5.01 23.01
N ALA A 492 -7.89 -6.09 22.40
CA ALA A 492 -8.92 -6.96 22.97
C ALA A 492 -8.45 -7.60 24.29
N VAL A 493 -7.22 -8.10 24.37
CA VAL A 493 -6.67 -8.73 25.58
C VAL A 493 -6.04 -7.73 26.57
N GLY A 494 -6.09 -6.43 26.30
CA GLY A 494 -5.57 -5.38 27.19
C GLY A 494 -4.05 -5.22 27.21
N LYS A 495 -3.35 -5.59 26.13
CA LYS A 495 -1.88 -5.44 25.96
C LYS A 495 -1.50 -4.20 25.13
N ALA A 496 -2.45 -3.59 24.42
CA ALA A 496 -2.26 -2.36 23.68
C ALA A 496 -3.42 -1.38 23.93
N ILE A 497 -3.14 -0.09 23.75
CA ILE A 497 -4.14 0.98 23.81
C ILE A 497 -4.92 0.98 22.48
N GLY A 498 -6.24 1.02 22.57
CA GLY A 498 -7.15 1.12 21.43
C GLY A 498 -7.22 2.53 20.85
N TRP A 499 -7.70 2.63 19.61
CA TRP A 499 -7.93 3.91 18.93
C TRP A 499 -9.13 4.67 19.49
N MET A 500 -10.05 3.97 20.18
CA MET A 500 -11.17 4.57 20.90
C MET A 500 -10.81 5.01 22.32
N ASP A 501 -9.63 4.62 22.83
CA ASP A 501 -9.21 4.98 24.18
C ASP A 501 -8.77 6.45 24.21
N GLU A 502 -9.42 7.27 25.04
CA GLU A 502 -9.08 8.68 25.22
C GLU A 502 -7.68 8.83 25.83
N LYS A 503 -6.80 9.63 25.20
CA LYS A 503 -5.61 10.13 25.88
C LYS A 503 -6.03 11.24 26.86
N LYS A 504 -6.06 10.94 28.16
CA LYS A 504 -6.06 12.00 29.19
C LYS A 504 -4.69 12.71 29.20
N ALA A 505 -4.57 13.79 28.43
CA ALA A 505 -3.45 14.72 28.49
C ALA A 505 -3.96 16.11 28.92
N GLY A 506 -4.22 16.29 30.22
CA GLY A 506 -4.62 17.59 30.79
C GLY A 506 -6.11 17.95 30.63
N LYS A 507 -6.41 19.26 30.55
CA LYS A 507 -7.77 19.83 30.48
C LYS A 507 -8.37 19.84 29.06
N GLU A 508 -7.63 19.43 28.05
CA GLU A 508 -8.12 19.33 26.67
C GLU A 508 -8.44 17.86 26.34
N ARG A 509 -9.65 17.63 25.84
CA ARG A 509 -10.07 16.34 25.29
C ARG A 509 -9.43 16.22 23.91
N VAL A 510 -8.46 15.32 23.76
CA VAL A 510 -7.89 14.97 22.45
C VAL A 510 -8.69 13.79 21.91
N GLU A 511 -9.22 13.90 20.68
CA GLU A 511 -9.87 12.80 19.97
C GLU A 511 -9.02 11.52 20.03
N GLY A 512 -9.68 10.35 20.09
CA GLY A 512 -9.06 9.04 20.26
C GLY A 512 -7.87 8.77 19.32
N GLY A 513 -6.95 7.90 19.75
CA GLY A 513 -5.73 7.59 19.00
C GLY A 513 -5.99 7.19 17.54
N VAL A 514 -5.07 7.49 16.63
CA VAL A 514 -5.24 7.13 15.21
C VAL A 514 -5.00 5.64 15.00
N TYR A 515 -5.87 5.00 14.22
CA TYR A 515 -5.73 3.59 13.83
C TYR A 515 -4.40 3.37 13.05
N PRO A 516 -3.57 2.38 13.44
CA PRO A 516 -2.25 2.19 12.84
C PRO A 516 -2.34 1.57 11.44
N MET A 517 -1.59 2.15 10.49
CA MET A 517 -1.56 1.70 9.08
C MET A 517 -0.16 1.40 8.55
N ASP A 518 0.90 1.58 9.34
CA ASP A 518 2.26 1.19 8.94
C ASP A 518 2.64 -0.15 9.59
N PHE A 519 2.21 -1.25 8.95
CA PHE A 519 2.42 -2.60 9.47
C PHE A 519 3.88 -3.09 9.37
N TYR A 520 4.73 -2.39 8.62
CA TYR A 520 6.16 -2.69 8.48
C TYR A 520 7.07 -1.69 9.19
N GLU A 521 6.50 -0.73 9.93
CA GLU A 521 7.26 0.27 10.68
C GLU A 521 8.24 -0.42 11.63
N ALA A 522 9.53 -0.14 11.45
CA ALA A 522 10.58 -0.74 12.25
C ALA A 522 10.44 -0.32 13.72
N GLY A 523 10.38 -1.33 14.61
CA GLY A 523 10.24 -1.10 16.06
C GLY A 523 8.80 -1.01 16.54
N SER A 524 7.81 -1.06 15.64
CA SER A 524 6.42 -1.27 16.04
C SER A 524 6.24 -2.64 16.72
N PRO A 525 5.26 -2.82 17.61
CA PRO A 525 4.98 -4.12 18.24
C PRO A 525 4.79 -5.26 17.24
N TRP A 526 4.23 -4.96 16.06
CA TRP A 526 4.05 -5.92 14.97
C TRP A 526 5.36 -6.29 14.30
N ALA A 527 6.20 -5.32 13.96
CA ALA A 527 7.51 -5.60 13.40
C ALA A 527 8.41 -6.35 14.41
N ILE A 528 8.27 -6.07 15.70
CA ILE A 528 8.96 -6.81 16.77
C ILE A 528 8.43 -8.25 16.83
N SER A 529 7.12 -8.45 16.85
CA SER A 529 6.47 -9.77 16.87
C SER A 529 6.92 -10.64 15.69
N ARG A 530 6.93 -10.10 14.47
CA ARG A 530 7.39 -10.81 13.26
C ARG A 530 8.88 -11.17 13.32
N ASN A 531 9.68 -10.47 14.11
CA ASN A 531 11.13 -10.70 14.22
C ASN A 531 11.54 -11.55 15.43
N LYS A 532 10.86 -11.39 16.57
CA LYS A 532 11.25 -11.96 17.87
C LYS A 532 10.25 -12.94 18.46
N ALA A 533 9.07 -13.10 17.86
CA ALA A 533 7.98 -13.93 18.38
C ALA A 533 7.46 -13.49 19.76
N THR A 534 7.54 -12.18 20.03
CA THR A 534 7.08 -11.54 21.27
C THR A 534 6.36 -10.24 20.94
N PHE A 535 5.23 -9.98 21.61
CA PHE A 535 4.51 -8.72 21.51
C PHE A 535 5.10 -7.66 22.43
#